data_AF-A0A7J9K642-F1
#
_entry.id   AF-A0A7J9K642-F1
#
_cell.length_a   1.000
_cell.length_b   1.000
_cell.length_c   1.000
_cell.angle_alpha   90.00
_cell.angle_beta   90.00
_cell.angle_gamma   90.00
#
_symmetry.space_group_name_H-M   'P 1'
#
loop_
_entity.id
_entity.type
_entity.pdbx_description
1 polymer ?
#
loop_
_entity_poly.entity_id
_entity_poly.type
_entity_poly.pdbx_seq_one_letter_code
_entity_poly.pdbx_strand_id
1 'polypeptide(L)'
;MGRRHILSPPGTLNTITPCAACKLLRRRCAQECPFSPYFSPHEPQKFASVHKVFGASNVSKMLMEVPESQRADAANSLVYEANVRLRDPVYGCMGAISALQHQVQSLQAEVHAVRAELLKYKYREANFIPSSLVALLSSGAVSVAAPPPPPPQPPPPPLPTTSTSTSSMYTQLTTAADYTTISNENVSYFG
;
A
#
# COMPACT_ATOMS: atom_id res chain seq x y z
N MET A 1 56.28 0.60 42.46
CA MET A 1 56.12 0.90 41.02
C MET A 1 54.65 1.18 40.75
N GLY A 2 54.31 2.43 40.48
CA GLY A 2 52.95 2.96 40.52
C GLY A 2 52.11 2.57 39.29
N ARG A 3 50.87 2.14 39.55
CA ARG A 3 49.80 2.06 38.56
C ARG A 3 49.41 3.48 38.18
N ARG A 4 49.69 3.88 36.93
CA ARG A 4 49.25 5.16 36.39
C ARG A 4 47.73 5.12 36.27
N HIS A 5 47.05 5.88 37.13
CA HIS A 5 45.66 6.27 36.94
C HIS A 5 45.58 7.19 35.71
N ILE A 6 44.99 6.72 34.63
CA ILE A 6 44.55 7.59 33.54
C ILE A 6 43.28 8.29 34.03
N LEU A 7 43.39 9.59 34.35
CA LEU A 7 42.25 10.47 34.53
C LEU A 7 41.44 10.46 33.23
N SER A 8 40.33 9.73 33.22
CA SER A 8 39.26 9.97 32.25
C SER A 8 38.51 11.24 32.68
N PRO A 9 38.05 12.10 31.76
CA PRO A 9 37.30 13.31 32.12
C PRO A 9 35.98 12.94 32.80
N PRO A 10 35.40 13.83 33.63
CA PRO A 10 34.07 13.65 34.20
C PRO A 10 33.02 13.90 33.11
N GLY A 11 32.90 12.96 32.18
CA GLY A 11 31.76 12.85 31.28
C GLY A 11 30.71 12.01 32.00
N THR A 12 29.67 12.68 32.47
CA THR A 12 28.37 12.16 32.92
C THR A 12 28.23 10.65 32.73
N LEU A 13 28.30 9.86 33.81
CA LEU A 13 27.78 8.49 33.81
C LEU A 13 26.27 8.60 33.64
N ASN A 14 25.84 8.86 32.41
CA ASN A 14 24.46 8.84 32.04
C ASN A 14 24.00 7.41 32.28
N THR A 15 23.04 7.25 33.17
CA THR A 15 22.17 6.07 33.26
C THR A 15 21.32 6.01 31.99
N ILE A 16 21.96 5.88 30.82
CA ILE A 16 21.28 5.67 29.53
C ILE A 16 20.79 4.24 29.58
N THR A 17 19.50 4.10 29.86
CA THR A 17 18.78 2.86 29.64
C THR A 17 19.11 2.38 28.22
N PRO A 18 19.78 1.23 28.05
CA PRO A 18 20.17 0.79 26.71
C PRO A 18 18.91 0.54 25.89
N CYS A 19 18.92 0.96 24.62
CA CYS A 19 17.82 0.67 23.70
C CYS A 19 17.61 -0.85 23.56
N ALA A 20 16.45 -1.26 23.04
CA ALA A 20 16.12 -2.68 22.90
C ALA A 20 17.19 -3.46 22.12
N ALA A 21 17.78 -2.84 21.10
CA ALA A 21 18.85 -3.43 20.31
C ALA A 21 20.11 -3.71 21.13
N CYS A 22 20.63 -2.69 21.80
CA CYS A 22 21.85 -2.82 22.60
C CYS A 22 21.65 -3.76 23.79
N LYS A 23 20.44 -3.77 24.39
CA LYS A 23 20.07 -4.73 25.43
C LYS A 23 20.08 -6.17 24.91
N LEU A 24 19.46 -6.45 23.75
CA LEU A 24 19.44 -7.79 23.16
C LEU A 24 20.84 -8.26 22.72
N LEU A 25 21.62 -7.36 22.11
CA LEU A 25 22.97 -7.64 21.63
C LEU A 25 24.04 -7.62 22.72
N ARG A 26 23.66 -7.37 23.99
CA ARG A 26 24.57 -7.33 25.16
C ARG A 26 25.77 -6.39 24.96
N ARG A 27 25.56 -5.23 24.34
CA ARG A 27 26.60 -4.21 24.09
C ARG A 27 26.22 -2.85 24.68
N ARG A 28 27.20 -1.97 24.87
CA ARG A 28 26.96 -0.59 25.34
C ARG A 28 26.15 0.19 24.31
N CYS A 29 25.13 0.93 24.76
CA CYS A 29 24.41 1.89 23.93
C CYS A 29 25.19 3.22 23.90
N ALA A 30 25.77 3.55 22.74
CA ALA A 30 26.43 4.84 22.52
C ALA A 30 25.42 5.98 22.35
N GLN A 31 25.88 7.23 22.43
CA GLN A 31 25.04 8.42 22.18
C GLN A 31 24.47 8.38 20.75
N GLU A 32 25.33 8.12 19.76
CA GLU A 32 24.97 8.00 18.34
C GLU A 32 24.60 6.57 17.96
N CYS A 33 23.78 5.90 18.78
CA CYS A 33 23.33 4.54 18.49
C CYS A 33 22.28 4.55 17.37
N PRO A 34 22.52 3.88 16.22
CA PRO A 34 21.61 3.93 15.06
C PRO A 34 20.24 3.28 15.33
N PHE A 35 20.12 2.52 16.42
CA PHE A 35 18.89 1.86 16.81
C PHE A 35 18.12 2.59 17.90
N SER A 36 18.77 3.47 18.67
CA SER A 36 18.17 4.06 19.87
C SER A 36 16.91 4.88 19.60
N PRO A 37 16.84 5.69 18.53
CA PRO A 37 15.64 6.47 18.23
C PRO A 37 14.42 5.62 17.86
N TYR A 38 14.61 4.40 17.36
CA TYR A 38 13.56 3.60 16.73
C TYR A 38 13.18 2.33 17.53
N PHE A 39 14.06 1.86 18.41
CA PHE A 39 13.88 0.63 19.18
C PHE A 39 13.91 0.90 20.69
N SER A 40 12.76 1.33 21.21
CA SER A 40 12.56 1.63 22.64
C SER A 40 12.84 0.40 23.53
N PRO A 41 13.47 0.56 24.71
CA PRO A 41 13.66 -0.52 25.67
C PRO A 41 12.34 -1.11 26.20
N HIS A 42 11.22 -0.38 26.08
CA HIS A 42 9.88 -0.85 26.49
C HIS A 42 9.25 -1.81 25.48
N GLU A 43 9.77 -1.87 24.26
CA GLU A 43 9.24 -2.71 23.17
C GLU A 43 10.31 -3.67 22.64
N PRO A 44 10.91 -4.54 23.48
CA PRO A 44 12.02 -5.40 23.10
C PRO A 44 11.69 -6.36 21.95
N GLN A 45 10.42 -6.72 21.81
CA GLN A 45 9.95 -7.63 20.76
C GLN A 45 10.11 -7.03 19.36
N LYS A 46 9.98 -5.71 19.19
CA LYS A 46 10.19 -5.06 17.89
C LYS A 46 11.59 -5.35 17.36
N PHE A 47 12.60 -5.14 18.20
CA PHE A 47 13.98 -5.42 17.78
C PHE A 47 14.26 -6.93 17.67
N ALA A 48 13.69 -7.76 18.54
CA ALA A 48 13.87 -9.21 18.47
C ALA A 48 13.36 -9.78 17.13
N SER A 49 12.19 -9.34 16.67
CA SER A 49 11.63 -9.76 15.37
C SER A 49 12.52 -9.36 14.21
N VAL A 50 12.90 -8.09 14.10
CA VAL A 50 13.74 -7.61 12.98
C VAL A 50 15.14 -8.21 13.03
N HIS A 51 15.70 -8.44 14.21
CA HIS A 51 16.98 -9.10 14.38
C HIS A 51 16.93 -10.55 13.88
N LYS A 52 15.83 -11.27 14.17
CA LYS A 52 15.66 -12.66 13.74
C LYS A 52 15.49 -12.79 12.23
N VAL A 53 14.80 -11.85 11.58
CA VAL A 53 14.48 -11.94 10.14
C VAL A 53 15.56 -11.30 9.26
N PHE A 54 16.02 -10.10 9.62
CA PHE A 54 16.96 -9.33 8.79
C PHE A 54 18.38 -9.35 9.34
N GLY A 55 18.56 -9.49 10.66
CA GLY A 55 19.85 -9.35 11.32
C GLY A 55 20.22 -7.90 11.63
N ALA A 56 20.93 -7.67 12.73
CA ALA A 56 21.22 -6.31 13.23
C ALA A 56 22.01 -5.47 12.21
N SER A 57 23.02 -6.05 11.57
CA SER A 57 23.88 -5.33 10.61
C SER A 57 23.08 -4.85 9.40
N ASN A 58 22.19 -5.69 8.86
CA ASN A 58 21.35 -5.32 7.72
C ASN A 58 20.33 -4.25 8.11
N VAL A 59 19.69 -4.37 9.28
CA VAL A 59 18.78 -3.33 9.79
C VAL A 59 19.52 -2.00 9.92
N SER A 60 20.74 -2.00 10.49
CA SER A 60 21.54 -0.78 10.59
C SER A 60 21.83 -0.18 9.22
N LYS A 61 22.24 -1.01 8.25
CA LYS A 61 22.54 -0.57 6.88
C LYS A 61 21.31 0.03 6.20
N MET A 62 20.17 -0.67 6.22
CA MET A 62 18.91 -0.20 5.61
C MET A 62 18.44 1.12 6.23
N LEU A 63 18.55 1.29 7.55
CA LEU A 63 18.20 2.56 8.19
C LEU A 63 19.14 3.69 7.77
N MET A 64 20.44 3.42 7.59
CA MET A 64 21.40 4.45 7.18
C MET A 64 21.30 4.83 5.69
N GLU A 65 20.78 3.94 4.85
CA GLU A 65 20.49 4.20 3.42
C GLU A 65 19.28 5.12 3.20
N VAL A 66 18.40 5.23 4.20
CA VAL A 66 17.19 6.06 4.16
C VAL A 66 17.46 7.44 4.81
N PRO A 67 16.91 8.55 4.26
CA PRO A 67 16.98 9.87 4.88
C PRO A 67 16.44 9.84 6.31
N GLU A 68 17.05 10.63 7.21
CA GLU A 68 16.72 10.59 8.64
C GLU A 68 15.23 10.77 8.94
N SER A 69 14.55 11.64 8.18
CA SER A 69 13.12 11.90 8.30
C SER A 69 12.22 10.68 8.05
N GLN A 70 12.70 9.68 7.30
CA GLN A 70 11.96 8.48 6.93
C GLN A 70 12.39 7.23 7.71
N ARG A 71 13.45 7.33 8.53
CA ARG A 71 13.99 6.16 9.24
C ARG A 71 13.03 5.56 10.26
N ALA A 72 12.18 6.39 10.87
CA ALA A 72 11.14 5.91 11.79
C ALA A 72 10.13 5.02 11.04
N ASP A 73 9.67 5.46 9.87
CA ASP A 73 8.75 4.69 9.03
C ASP A 73 9.42 3.43 8.48
N ALA A 74 10.67 3.52 8.04
CA ALA A 74 11.45 2.37 7.60
C ALA A 74 11.59 1.32 8.74
N ALA A 75 11.90 1.76 9.96
CA ALA A 75 11.97 0.86 11.12
C ALA A 75 10.61 0.18 11.41
N ASN A 76 9.50 0.92 11.32
CA ASN A 76 8.16 0.38 11.50
C ASN A 76 7.81 -0.65 10.41
N SER A 77 8.14 -0.38 9.15
CA SER A 77 7.96 -1.32 8.03
C SER A 77 8.77 -2.60 8.22
N LEU A 78 10.05 -2.49 8.62
CA LEU A 78 10.87 -3.65 8.94
C LEU A 78 10.27 -4.48 10.08
N VAL A 79 9.77 -3.83 11.14
CA VAL A 79 9.09 -4.53 12.25
C VAL A 79 7.84 -5.26 11.76
N TYR A 80 7.01 -4.61 10.94
CA TYR A 80 5.83 -5.24 10.35
C TYR A 80 6.20 -6.46 9.51
N GLU A 81 7.12 -6.30 8.55
CA GLU A 81 7.55 -7.39 7.66
C GLU A 81 8.17 -8.55 8.44
N ALA A 82 9.00 -8.25 9.45
CA ALA A 82 9.57 -9.28 10.30
C ALA A 82 8.47 -10.05 11.05
N ASN A 83 7.50 -9.37 11.64
CA ASN A 83 6.40 -10.03 12.36
C ASN A 83 5.56 -10.90 11.43
N VAL A 84 5.25 -10.43 10.22
CA VAL A 84 4.50 -11.23 9.25
C VAL A 84 5.32 -12.44 8.81
N ARG A 85 6.61 -12.28 8.51
CA ARG A 85 7.51 -13.39 8.14
C ARG A 85 7.67 -14.43 9.25
N LEU A 86 7.59 -14.01 10.52
CA LEU A 86 7.63 -14.93 11.66
C LEU A 86 6.33 -15.73 11.83
N ARG A 87 5.18 -15.16 11.47
CA ARG A 87 3.88 -15.87 11.46
C ARG A 87 3.71 -16.77 10.24
N ASP A 88 4.19 -16.31 9.09
CA ASP A 88 4.21 -17.04 7.82
C ASP A 88 5.64 -17.12 7.27
N PRO A 89 6.39 -18.18 7.64
CA PRO A 89 7.76 -18.38 7.18
C PRO A 89 7.88 -18.66 5.68
N VAL A 90 6.78 -19.02 5.01
CA VAL A 90 6.79 -19.38 3.59
C VAL A 90 6.57 -18.13 2.74
N TYR A 91 5.45 -17.43 2.94
CA TYR A 91 5.06 -16.29 2.10
C TYR A 91 5.25 -14.93 2.76
N GLY A 92 5.23 -14.84 4.09
CA GLY A 92 5.40 -13.57 4.81
C GLY A 92 4.48 -12.46 4.28
N CYS A 93 5.04 -11.28 4.00
CA CYS A 93 4.27 -10.16 3.46
C CYS A 93 3.71 -10.42 2.05
N MET A 94 4.32 -11.31 1.26
CA MET A 94 3.80 -11.67 -0.07
C MET A 94 2.45 -12.38 0.01
N GLY A 95 2.21 -13.18 1.05
CA GLY A 95 0.91 -13.81 1.29
C GLY A 95 -0.18 -12.77 1.54
N ALA A 96 0.12 -11.75 2.35
CA ALA A 96 -0.79 -10.64 2.60
C ALA A 96 -1.09 -9.83 1.31
N ILE A 97 -0.06 -9.58 0.49
CA ILE A 97 -0.23 -8.89 -0.80
C ILE A 97 -1.15 -9.70 -1.72
N SER A 98 -0.89 -11.00 -1.87
CA SER A 98 -1.70 -11.88 -2.73
C SER A 98 -3.17 -11.94 -2.27
N ALA A 99 -3.41 -12.09 -0.97
CA ALA A 99 -4.76 -12.10 -0.41
C ALA A 99 -5.50 -10.79 -0.70
N LEU A 100 -4.85 -9.63 -0.48
CA LEU A 100 -5.43 -8.32 -0.78
C LEU A 100 -5.71 -8.14 -2.28
N GLN A 101 -4.81 -8.60 -3.15
CA GLN A 101 -5.01 -8.55 -4.59
C GLN A 101 -6.22 -9.39 -5.03
N HIS A 102 -6.40 -10.58 -4.46
CA HIS A 102 -7.60 -11.40 -4.70
C HIS A 102 -8.87 -10.71 -4.21
N GLN A 103 -8.83 -10.07 -3.04
CA GLN A 103 -9.98 -9.35 -2.50
C GLN A 103 -10.36 -8.16 -3.39
N VAL A 104 -9.39 -7.38 -3.85
CA VAL A 104 -9.62 -6.28 -4.80
C VAL A 104 -10.27 -6.80 -6.08
N GLN A 105 -9.77 -7.91 -6.64
CA GLN A 105 -10.34 -8.50 -7.86
C GLN A 105 -11.78 -8.99 -7.64
N SER A 106 -12.05 -9.64 -6.50
CA SER A 106 -13.39 -10.12 -6.15
C SER A 106 -14.38 -8.95 -6.02
N LEU A 107 -14.00 -7.90 -5.29
CA LEU A 107 -14.84 -6.71 -5.11
C LEU A 107 -15.06 -5.97 -6.44
N GLN A 108 -14.04 -5.88 -7.29
CA GLN A 108 -14.16 -5.29 -8.62
C GLN A 108 -15.16 -6.09 -9.48
N ALA A 109 -15.12 -7.42 -9.41
CA ALA A 109 -16.04 -8.30 -10.13
C ALA A 109 -17.49 -8.13 -9.65
N GLU A 110 -17.71 -8.02 -8.34
CA GLU A 110 -19.03 -7.74 -7.76
C GLU A 110 -19.57 -6.38 -8.23
N VAL A 111 -18.75 -5.34 -8.18
CA VAL A 111 -19.11 -4.00 -8.67
C VAL A 111 -19.47 -4.06 -10.17
N HIS A 112 -18.72 -4.81 -10.98
CA HIS A 112 -19.01 -4.98 -12.40
C HIS A 112 -20.33 -5.73 -12.63
N ALA A 113 -20.60 -6.78 -11.86
CA ALA A 113 -21.84 -7.53 -11.94
C ALA A 113 -23.06 -6.65 -11.62
N VAL A 114 -23.01 -5.88 -10.53
CA VAL A 114 -24.10 -4.96 -10.15
C VAL A 114 -24.30 -3.87 -11.21
N ARG A 115 -23.23 -3.31 -11.77
CA ARG A 115 -23.33 -2.32 -12.86
C ARG A 115 -23.97 -2.93 -14.11
N ALA A 116 -23.64 -4.17 -14.46
CA ALA A 116 -24.23 -4.87 -15.59
C ALA A 116 -25.73 -5.11 -15.37
N GLU A 117 -26.15 -5.52 -14.16
CA GLU A 117 -27.56 -5.65 -13.82
C GLU A 117 -28.31 -4.32 -13.91
N LEU A 118 -27.74 -3.23 -13.39
CA LEU A 118 -28.35 -1.90 -13.49
C LEU A 118 -28.61 -1.48 -14.94
N LEU A 119 -27.65 -1.74 -15.84
CA LEU A 119 -27.81 -1.45 -17.27
C LEU A 119 -28.92 -2.29 -17.91
N LYS A 120 -29.06 -3.56 -17.53
CA LYS A 120 -30.17 -4.42 -17.99
C LYS A 120 -31.52 -3.87 -17.56
N TYR A 121 -31.65 -3.42 -16.29
CA TYR A 121 -32.89 -2.81 -15.80
C TYR A 121 -33.24 -1.53 -16.56
N LYS A 122 -32.26 -0.62 -16.76
CA LYS A 122 -32.48 0.62 -17.53
C LYS A 122 -32.91 0.34 -18.97
N TYR A 123 -32.29 -0.65 -19.63
CA TYR A 123 -32.69 -1.03 -20.99
C TYR A 123 -34.09 -1.63 -21.04
N ARG A 124 -34.47 -2.45 -20.05
CA ARG A 124 -35.83 -3.01 -19.94
C ARG A 124 -36.88 -1.91 -19.75
N GLU A 125 -36.59 -0.91 -18.92
CA GLU A 125 -37.46 0.24 -18.68
C GLU A 125 -37.64 1.09 -19.96
N ALA A 126 -36.56 1.31 -20.71
CA ALA A 126 -36.61 2.01 -22.00
C ALA A 126 -37.35 1.22 -23.11
N ASN A 127 -37.32 -0.12 -23.07
CA ASN A 127 -38.06 -0.98 -23.99
C ASN A 127 -39.55 -1.14 -23.63
N PHE A 128 -40.01 -0.62 -22.49
CA PHE A 128 -41.41 -0.59 -22.10
C PHE A 128 -42.12 0.62 -22.74
N ILE A 129 -42.06 0.75 -24.08
CA ILE A 129 -43.06 1.55 -24.80
C ILE A 129 -44.38 0.77 -24.69
N PRO A 130 -45.47 1.35 -24.13
CA PRO A 130 -46.75 0.67 -24.09
C PRO A 130 -47.14 0.22 -25.50
N SER A 131 -47.44 -1.08 -25.67
CA SER A 131 -47.91 -1.63 -26.95
C SER A 131 -49.16 -0.93 -27.51
N SER A 132 -49.80 -0.05 -26.74
CA SER A 132 -50.89 0.82 -27.21
C SER A 132 -50.46 1.90 -28.20
N LEU A 133 -49.17 2.22 -28.35
CA LEU A 133 -48.70 3.20 -29.36
C LEU A 133 -48.18 2.55 -30.66
N VAL A 134 -47.80 1.28 -30.64
CA VAL A 134 -47.27 0.58 -31.83
C VAL A 134 -48.38 0.25 -32.83
N ALA A 135 -49.61 0.05 -32.35
CA ALA A 135 -50.78 -0.23 -33.19
C ALA A 135 -51.27 0.98 -34.02
N LEU A 136 -50.89 2.22 -33.66
CA LEU A 136 -51.33 3.43 -34.37
C LEU A 136 -50.40 3.85 -35.53
N LEU A 137 -49.25 3.22 -35.69
CA LEU A 137 -48.27 3.55 -36.74
C LEU A 137 -48.29 2.59 -37.93
N SER A 138 -49.15 1.56 -37.93
CA SER A 138 -49.22 0.54 -38.98
C SER A 138 -50.22 0.87 -40.10
N SER A 139 -50.38 2.15 -40.45
CA SER A 139 -51.13 2.61 -41.62
C SER A 139 -50.40 3.79 -42.29
N GLY A 140 -49.37 3.49 -43.08
CA GLY A 140 -48.66 4.50 -43.87
C GLY A 140 -47.58 3.86 -44.73
N ALA A 141 -47.72 4.01 -46.05
CA ALA A 141 -47.01 3.28 -47.09
C ALA A 141 -45.47 3.25 -46.96
N VAL A 142 -44.91 2.10 -47.33
CA VAL A 142 -43.48 1.86 -47.58
C VAL A 142 -42.99 2.73 -48.75
N SER A 143 -41.96 3.55 -48.51
CA SER A 143 -41.11 4.08 -49.56
C SER A 143 -39.66 3.72 -49.20
N VAL A 144 -39.10 2.78 -49.95
CA VAL A 144 -37.73 2.29 -49.75
C VAL A 144 -36.78 3.32 -50.39
N ALA A 145 -36.35 4.29 -49.59
CA ALA A 145 -35.17 5.10 -49.93
C ALA A 145 -33.92 4.41 -49.36
N ALA A 146 -32.96 4.13 -50.24
CA ALA A 146 -31.69 3.53 -49.88
C ALA A 146 -30.94 4.37 -48.82
N PRO A 147 -30.26 3.74 -47.84
CA PRO A 147 -29.54 4.48 -46.81
C PRO A 147 -28.33 5.21 -47.43
N PRO A 148 -28.01 6.44 -46.97
CA PRO A 148 -26.82 7.15 -47.43
C PRO A 148 -25.53 6.45 -46.94
N PRO A 149 -24.41 6.58 -47.68
CA PRO A 149 -23.15 5.97 -47.28
C PRO A 149 -22.61 6.60 -45.97
N PRO A 150 -21.89 5.82 -45.14
CA PRO A 150 -21.35 6.29 -43.88
C PRO A 150 -20.24 7.35 -44.11
N PRO A 151 -20.12 8.35 -43.21
CA PRO A 151 -19.04 9.32 -43.26
C PRO A 151 -17.68 8.65 -43.01
N PRO A 152 -16.57 9.22 -43.55
CA PRO A 152 -15.24 8.65 -43.37
C PRO A 152 -14.83 8.64 -41.89
N GLN A 153 -14.35 7.50 -41.42
CA GLN A 153 -13.84 7.35 -40.05
C GLN A 153 -12.55 8.17 -39.86
N PRO A 154 -12.38 8.84 -38.70
CA PRO A 154 -11.11 9.48 -38.36
C PRO A 154 -10.00 8.44 -38.14
N PRO A 155 -8.73 8.79 -38.42
CA PRO A 155 -7.62 7.86 -38.31
C PRO A 155 -7.41 7.39 -36.86
N PRO A 156 -6.92 6.15 -36.66
CA PRO A 156 -6.67 5.60 -35.33
C PRO A 156 -5.55 6.37 -34.62
N PRO A 157 -5.62 6.49 -33.27
CA PRO A 157 -4.52 7.07 -32.49
C PRO A 157 -3.26 6.18 -32.59
N PRO A 158 -2.06 6.78 -32.52
CA PRO A 158 -0.82 6.03 -32.58
C PRO A 158 -0.68 5.09 -31.37
N LEU A 159 -0.21 3.85 -31.63
CA LEU A 159 0.17 2.90 -30.59
C LEU A 159 1.29 3.46 -29.71
N PRO A 160 1.30 3.17 -28.39
CA PRO A 160 2.41 3.53 -27.54
C PRO A 160 3.68 2.75 -27.95
N THR A 161 4.71 3.49 -28.32
CA THR A 161 6.07 2.96 -28.46
C THR A 161 6.61 2.57 -27.10
N THR A 162 6.87 1.28 -26.89
CA THR A 162 7.63 0.77 -25.76
C THR A 162 9.00 1.43 -25.75
N SER A 163 9.19 2.38 -24.83
CA SER A 163 10.46 2.98 -24.49
C SER A 163 10.70 2.72 -23.01
N THR A 164 11.48 1.69 -22.73
CA THR A 164 12.03 1.43 -21.40
C THR A 164 12.88 2.63 -20.99
N SER A 165 12.45 3.38 -19.98
CA SER A 165 13.30 4.28 -19.21
C SER A 165 12.71 4.46 -17.82
N THR A 166 13.24 3.67 -16.91
CA THR A 166 13.19 3.89 -15.46
C THR A 166 13.79 5.26 -15.14
N SER A 167 12.97 6.18 -14.63
CA SER A 167 13.41 7.16 -13.63
C SER A 167 12.20 7.77 -12.93
N SER A 168 12.29 7.79 -11.60
CA SER A 168 11.32 8.30 -10.64
C SER A 168 10.88 9.74 -10.93
N MET A 169 9.64 10.10 -10.54
CA MET A 169 9.40 11.16 -9.53
C MET A 169 7.93 11.15 -9.11
N TYR A 170 7.74 11.02 -7.79
CA TYR A 170 6.50 11.39 -7.10
C TYR A 170 6.17 12.86 -7.42
N THR A 171 4.96 13.11 -7.90
CA THR A 171 4.36 14.45 -7.81
C THR A 171 2.94 14.30 -7.31
N GLN A 172 2.69 14.95 -6.17
CA GLN A 172 1.40 15.04 -5.49
C GLN A 172 0.30 15.54 -6.42
N LEU A 173 -0.86 14.87 -6.37
CA LEU A 173 -2.10 15.47 -6.85
C LEU A 173 -2.91 15.93 -5.64
N THR A 174 -2.88 17.24 -5.41
CA THR A 174 -3.83 17.94 -4.56
C THR A 174 -5.18 18.01 -5.27
N THR A 175 -6.20 17.37 -4.70
CA THR A 175 -7.58 17.80 -4.89
C THR A 175 -8.33 17.47 -3.61
N ALA A 176 -8.74 18.53 -2.92
CA ALA A 176 -9.62 18.46 -1.78
C ALA A 176 -10.98 17.91 -2.22
N ALA A 177 -11.34 16.75 -1.68
CA ALA A 177 -12.71 16.31 -1.58
C ALA A 177 -12.85 15.69 -0.19
N ASP A 178 -13.63 16.35 0.65
CA ASP A 178 -13.92 15.99 2.02
C ASP A 178 -14.47 14.56 2.11
N TYR A 179 -13.75 13.70 2.83
CA TYR A 179 -14.35 12.56 3.51
C TYR A 179 -13.70 12.39 4.88
N THR A 180 -14.15 13.22 5.81
CA THR A 180 -13.91 12.99 7.22
C THR A 180 -14.89 11.91 7.70
N THR A 181 -14.36 10.90 8.39
CA THR A 181 -15.05 9.93 9.26
C THR A 181 -15.57 8.64 8.61
N ILE A 182 -14.69 7.63 8.48
CA ILE A 182 -15.09 6.25 8.82
C ILE A 182 -14.44 5.93 10.16
N SER A 183 -15.26 5.93 11.19
CA SER A 183 -14.91 5.39 12.51
C SER A 183 -14.52 3.94 12.34
N ASN A 184 -13.32 3.62 12.80
CA ASN A 184 -12.71 2.31 12.72
C ASN A 184 -13.24 1.46 13.88
N GLU A 185 -14.46 0.96 13.75
CA GLU A 185 -15.02 -0.03 14.68
C GLU A 185 -15.32 -1.31 13.90
N ASN A 186 -14.49 -2.32 14.17
CA ASN A 186 -14.72 -3.75 13.94
C ASN A 186 -14.40 -4.33 12.54
N VAL A 187 -13.10 -4.60 12.30
CA VAL A 187 -12.69 -5.73 11.44
C VAL A 187 -11.80 -6.65 12.26
N SER A 188 -12.45 -7.64 12.87
CA SER A 188 -11.82 -8.81 13.48
C SER A 188 -11.21 -9.70 12.39
N TYR A 189 -10.01 -9.34 11.93
CA TYR A 189 -9.18 -10.15 11.05
C TYR A 189 -8.12 -10.92 11.85
N PHE A 190 -8.55 -11.66 12.87
CA PHE A 190 -7.75 -12.69 13.52
C PHE A 190 -8.71 -13.77 14.04
N GLY A 191 -9.01 -14.72 13.17
CA GLY A 191 -9.42 -16.09 13.53
C GLY A 191 -8.28 -17.03 13.18
#